data_AF-A0A0F2RW64-F1
#
_entry.id   AF-A0A0F2RW64-F1
#
_cell.length_a   1.000
_cell.length_b   1.000
_cell.length_c   1.000
_cell.angle_alpha   90.00
_cell.angle_beta   90.00
_cell.angle_gamma   90.00
#
_symmetry.space_group_name_H-M   'P 1'
#
loop_
_entity.id
_entity.type
_entity.pdbx_description
1 polymer ?
#
loop_
_entity_poly.entity_id
_entity_poly.type
_entity_poly.pdbx_seq_one_letter_code
_entity_poly.pdbx_strand_id
1 'polypeptide(L)'
;MTYIRFFAMIATSTVVMFILMYLNTYLLSHIFWSETRAYMAVLMGAIMAIIMLGFMLSMYSSKAINAAIFIGGAVVFAGSLWLVRSQVTVGDTSYMKAMIPHHSIAIMTSSRANISDPRVRKLADEIIFAQDKEIAEMRYLVNDIDTNGDAADEGLDGSARIVDLNEALSSAEIAILDLEFLTGDEIAQLFPDGAICTFKYTTTSKPVLATGQIDGAPAALAKISGDLVRLGSTDATGTLSTEGMSVSLSAPDGAAALENSGEVQDANLVLELDAGLRAGYRGYYGCDA
;
A
#
# COMPACT_ATOMS: atom_id res chain seq x y z
N MET A 1 13.44 -4.11 44.71
CA MET A 1 12.35 -3.48 43.91
C MET A 1 11.08 -4.30 44.09
N THR A 2 9.89 -3.72 43.94
CA THR A 2 8.65 -4.51 44.01
C THR A 2 8.33 -5.14 42.65
N TYR A 3 7.75 -6.34 42.63
CA TYR A 3 7.30 -6.98 41.39
C TYR A 3 6.28 -6.13 40.62
N ILE A 4 5.45 -5.37 41.33
CA ILE A 4 4.49 -4.44 40.71
C ILE A 4 5.22 -3.40 39.84
N ARG A 5 6.30 -2.81 40.35
CA ARG A 5 7.10 -1.85 39.57
C ARG A 5 7.77 -2.53 38.37
N PHE A 6 8.25 -3.76 38.54
CA PHE A 6 8.80 -4.54 37.43
C PHE A 6 7.79 -4.71 36.30
N PHE A 7 6.60 -5.22 36.59
CA PHE A 7 5.55 -5.40 35.58
C PHE A 7 5.07 -4.08 34.99
N ALA A 8 4.94 -3.03 35.80
CA ALA A 8 4.57 -1.70 35.30
C ALA A 8 5.60 -1.17 34.29
N MET A 9 6.91 -1.36 34.55
CA MET A 9 7.97 -0.98 33.59
C MET A 9 7.84 -1.78 32.29
N ILE A 10 7.71 -3.10 32.37
CA ILE A 10 7.58 -3.96 31.17
C ILE A 10 6.35 -3.58 30.35
N ALA A 11 5.19 -3.42 30.99
CA ALA A 11 3.95 -3.06 30.31
C ALA A 11 4.04 -1.68 29.65
N THR A 12 4.54 -0.67 30.39
CA THR A 12 4.71 0.68 29.86
C THR A 12 5.67 0.69 28.67
N SER A 13 6.83 0.05 28.79
CA SER A 13 7.80 -0.06 27.70
C SER A 13 7.21 -0.78 26.49
N THR A 14 6.42 -1.84 26.69
CA THR A 14 5.78 -2.57 25.59
C THR A 14 4.79 -1.70 24.83
N VAL A 15 3.94 -0.94 25.54
CA VAL A 15 2.97 -0.01 24.92
C VAL A 15 3.69 1.12 24.19
N VAL A 16 4.71 1.71 24.82
CA VAL A 16 5.51 2.78 24.19
C VAL A 16 6.19 2.24 22.92
N MET A 17 6.84 1.09 22.98
CA MET A 17 7.49 0.49 21.81
C MET A 17 6.50 0.19 20.68
N PHE A 18 5.31 -0.31 21.00
CA PHE A 18 4.25 -0.52 20.02
C PHE A 18 3.89 0.78 19.27
N ILE A 19 3.73 1.89 19.99
CA ILE A 19 3.45 3.21 19.39
C ILE A 19 4.64 3.67 18.55
N LEU A 20 5.86 3.57 19.08
CA LEU A 20 7.08 4.02 18.39
C LEU A 20 7.32 3.29 17.07
N MET A 21 6.89 2.03 16.94
CA MET A 21 6.98 1.29 15.68
C MET A 21 6.25 1.96 14.51
N TYR A 22 5.22 2.78 14.77
CA TYR A 22 4.49 3.52 13.73
C TYR A 22 5.22 4.78 13.24
N LEU A 23 6.21 5.29 13.97
CA LEU A 23 6.94 6.51 13.59
C LEU A 23 7.76 6.38 12.31
N ASN A 24 8.06 5.14 11.89
CA ASN A 24 8.76 4.86 10.63
C ASN A 24 7.79 4.68 9.44
N THR A 25 6.52 5.04 9.58
CA THR A 25 5.58 5.08 8.43
C THR A 25 5.81 6.37 7.64
N TYR A 26 5.95 6.31 6.32
CA TYR A 26 6.35 7.46 5.50
C TYR A 26 5.30 8.56 5.44
N LEU A 27 4.04 8.18 5.23
CA LEU A 27 2.90 9.10 5.15
C LEU A 27 1.93 8.82 6.29
N LEU A 28 1.33 9.88 6.84
CA LEU A 28 0.34 9.75 7.91
C LEU A 28 -0.91 8.98 7.46
N SER A 29 -1.31 9.14 6.20
CA SER A 29 -2.42 8.40 5.60
C SER A 29 -2.18 6.88 5.49
N HIS A 30 -0.95 6.42 5.75
CA HIS A 30 -0.59 5.00 5.72
C HIS A 30 -0.60 4.35 7.11
N ILE A 31 -1.02 5.07 8.16
CA ILE A 31 -1.09 4.54 9.52
C ILE A 31 -2.38 3.75 9.69
N PHE A 32 -2.26 2.43 9.75
CA PHE A 32 -3.36 1.49 9.95
C PHE A 32 -3.04 0.52 11.09
N TRP A 33 -4.07 0.02 11.76
CA TRP A 33 -3.90 -1.01 12.80
C TRP A 33 -3.28 -2.29 12.22
N SER A 34 -2.39 -2.93 13.00
CA SER A 34 -1.74 -4.18 12.63
C SER A 34 -1.66 -5.13 13.83
N GLU A 35 -2.35 -6.27 13.72
CA GLU A 35 -2.28 -7.36 14.70
C GLU A 35 -0.86 -7.92 14.83
N THR A 36 -0.19 -8.13 13.70
CA THR A 36 1.19 -8.64 13.68
C THR A 36 2.15 -7.72 14.44
N ARG A 37 2.02 -6.39 14.33
CA ARG A 37 2.80 -5.45 15.13
C ARG A 37 2.47 -5.55 16.62
N ALA A 38 1.20 -5.73 16.98
CA ALA A 38 0.79 -5.90 18.38
C ALA A 38 1.38 -7.18 18.98
N TYR A 39 1.30 -8.32 18.27
CA TYR A 39 1.92 -9.57 18.71
C TYR A 39 3.45 -9.47 18.81
N MET A 40 4.09 -8.77 17.86
CA MET A 40 5.54 -8.52 17.92
C MET A 40 5.91 -7.67 19.14
N ALA A 41 5.11 -6.67 19.51
CA ALA A 41 5.33 -5.88 20.72
C ALA A 41 5.23 -6.76 21.99
N VAL A 42 4.21 -7.63 22.08
CA VAL A 42 4.07 -8.57 23.20
C VAL A 42 5.25 -9.54 23.28
N LEU A 43 5.71 -10.06 22.13
CA LEU A 43 6.90 -10.91 22.04
C LEU A 43 8.14 -10.20 22.59
N MET A 44 8.39 -8.95 22.17
CA MET A 44 9.49 -8.13 22.65
C MET A 44 9.39 -7.84 24.15
N GLY A 45 8.18 -7.56 24.65
CA GLY A 45 7.92 -7.36 26.09
C GLY A 45 8.22 -8.61 26.91
N ALA A 46 7.84 -9.79 26.41
CA ALA A 46 8.08 -11.07 27.08
C ALA A 46 9.58 -11.40 27.19
N ILE A 47 10.34 -11.25 26.10
CA ILE A 47 11.79 -11.50 26.13
C ILE A 47 12.52 -10.45 27.00
N MET A 48 12.08 -9.20 26.97
CA MET A 48 12.61 -8.14 27.83
C MET A 48 12.41 -8.46 29.31
N ALA A 49 11.23 -8.97 29.70
CA ALA A 49 10.98 -9.40 31.08
C ALA A 49 11.94 -10.51 31.53
N ILE A 50 12.17 -11.52 30.69
CA ILE A 50 13.12 -12.61 30.96
C ILE A 50 14.53 -12.06 31.16
N ILE A 51 15.03 -11.27 30.21
CA ILE A 51 16.39 -10.72 30.24
C ILE A 51 16.58 -9.83 31.47
N MET A 52 15.69 -8.86 31.68
CA MET A 52 15.78 -7.91 32.79
C MET A 52 15.75 -8.60 34.15
N LEU A 53 14.86 -9.58 34.34
CA LEU A 53 14.81 -10.34 35.58
C LEU A 53 16.11 -11.14 35.79
N GLY A 54 16.65 -11.75 34.74
CA GLY A 54 17.92 -12.51 34.78
C GLY A 54 19.09 -11.69 35.31
N PHE A 55 19.22 -10.43 34.89
CA PHE A 55 20.27 -9.53 35.40
C PHE A 55 20.01 -8.97 36.80
N MET A 56 18.74 -8.93 37.23
CA MET A 56 18.34 -8.31 38.50
C MET A 56 17.90 -9.31 39.57
N LEU A 57 18.27 -10.59 39.46
CA LEU A 57 17.82 -11.64 40.39
C LEU A 57 18.08 -11.32 41.86
N SER A 58 19.20 -10.65 42.17
CA SER A 58 19.55 -10.26 43.55
C SER A 58 18.56 -9.25 44.17
N MET A 59 17.78 -8.53 43.34
CA MET A 59 16.82 -7.53 43.77
C MET A 59 15.41 -8.09 44.04
N TYR A 60 15.16 -9.36 43.68
CA TYR A 60 13.87 -10.04 43.76
C TYR A 60 14.01 -11.37 44.53
N SER A 61 13.58 -11.37 45.79
CA SER A 61 13.89 -12.45 46.76
C SER A 61 13.09 -13.75 46.56
N SER A 62 11.88 -13.67 46.02
CA SER A 62 11.01 -14.85 45.87
C SER A 62 11.37 -15.67 44.64
N LYS A 63 12.07 -16.80 44.86
CA LYS A 63 12.41 -17.77 43.81
C LYS A 63 11.17 -18.30 43.08
N ALA A 64 10.05 -18.47 43.78
CA ALA A 64 8.80 -18.93 43.19
C ALA A 64 8.22 -17.92 42.19
N ILE A 65 8.18 -16.63 42.55
CA ILE A 65 7.69 -15.58 41.65
C ILE A 65 8.65 -15.40 40.47
N ASN A 66 9.97 -15.45 40.71
CA ASN A 66 10.96 -15.37 39.63
C ASN A 66 10.79 -16.51 38.63
N ALA A 67 10.64 -17.75 39.11
CA ALA A 67 10.38 -18.91 38.26
C ALA A 67 9.07 -18.75 37.47
N ALA A 68 8.00 -18.25 38.11
CA ALA A 68 6.74 -17.98 37.44
C ALA A 68 6.88 -16.92 36.33
N ILE A 69 7.69 -15.88 36.53
CA ILE A 69 7.95 -14.85 35.50
C ILE A 69 8.73 -15.46 34.32
N PHE A 70 9.75 -16.28 34.56
CA PHE A 70 10.48 -16.94 33.48
C PHE A 70 9.61 -17.89 32.66
N ILE A 71 8.85 -18.76 33.35
CA ILE A 71 7.95 -19.71 32.68
C ILE A 71 6.85 -18.96 31.94
N GLY A 72 6.19 -18.01 32.60
CA GLY A 72 5.14 -17.18 31.99
C GLY A 72 5.64 -16.39 30.80
N GLY A 73 6.82 -15.75 30.91
CA GLY A 73 7.47 -15.06 29.81
C GLY A 73 7.79 -15.98 28.65
N ALA A 74 8.30 -17.19 28.91
CA ALA A 74 8.60 -18.16 27.86
C ALA A 74 7.33 -18.66 27.14
N VAL A 75 6.24 -18.87 27.86
CA VAL A 75 4.94 -19.24 27.29
C VAL A 75 4.37 -18.10 26.45
N VAL A 76 4.36 -16.86 26.95
CA VAL A 76 3.91 -15.69 26.18
C VAL A 76 4.76 -15.50 24.94
N PHE A 77 6.08 -15.61 25.05
CA PHE A 77 7.00 -15.54 23.92
C PHE A 77 6.66 -16.59 22.86
N ALA A 78 6.51 -17.85 23.24
CA ALA A 78 6.20 -18.93 22.31
C ALA A 78 4.83 -18.73 21.65
N GLY A 79 3.82 -18.33 22.41
CA GLY A 79 2.48 -18.02 21.89
C GLY A 79 2.48 -16.85 20.91
N SER A 80 3.10 -15.73 21.26
CA SER A 80 3.21 -14.58 20.37
C SER A 80 4.05 -14.87 19.13
N LEU A 81 5.14 -15.64 19.26
CA LEU A 81 5.95 -16.07 18.11
C LEU A 81 5.12 -16.96 17.16
N TRP A 82 4.33 -17.88 17.71
CA TRP A 82 3.43 -18.71 16.92
C TRP A 82 2.39 -17.86 16.18
N LEU A 83 1.75 -16.89 16.83
CA LEU A 83 0.79 -15.97 16.18
C LEU A 83 1.46 -15.18 15.04
N VAL A 84 2.61 -14.56 15.31
CA VAL A 84 3.38 -13.80 14.30
C VAL A 84 3.78 -14.70 13.13
N ARG A 85 4.18 -15.94 13.35
CA ARG A 85 4.64 -16.83 12.27
C ARG A 85 3.52 -17.53 11.52
N SER A 86 2.41 -17.81 12.17
CA SER A 86 1.30 -18.57 11.58
C SER A 86 0.30 -17.69 10.83
N GLN A 87 0.20 -16.40 11.19
CA GLN A 87 -0.73 -15.44 10.59
C GLN A 87 -2.21 -15.86 10.64
N VAL A 88 -2.57 -16.85 11.47
CA VAL A 88 -3.92 -17.46 11.49
C VAL A 88 -5.05 -16.52 11.90
N THR A 89 -4.74 -15.36 12.49
CA THR A 89 -5.75 -14.33 12.85
C THR A 89 -5.86 -13.22 11.82
N VAL A 90 -5.01 -13.21 10.78
CA VAL A 90 -4.92 -12.12 9.81
C VAL A 90 -5.68 -12.50 8.54
N GLY A 91 -6.90 -11.98 8.38
CA GLY A 91 -7.68 -12.07 7.13
C GLY A 91 -7.43 -10.91 6.17
N ASP A 92 -8.02 -10.94 4.97
CA ASP A 92 -7.73 -10.06 3.83
C ASP A 92 -7.63 -8.57 4.18
N THR A 93 -8.69 -8.01 4.78
CA THR A 93 -8.70 -6.59 5.18
C THR A 93 -7.64 -6.27 6.24
N SER A 94 -7.39 -7.18 7.20
CA SER A 94 -6.34 -6.99 8.21
C SER A 94 -4.94 -7.13 7.61
N TYR A 95 -4.77 -8.02 6.62
CA TYR A 95 -3.54 -8.19 5.87
C TYR A 95 -3.20 -6.89 5.14
N MET A 96 -4.14 -6.38 4.33
CA MET A 96 -3.94 -5.14 3.56
C MET A 96 -3.72 -3.93 4.48
N LYS A 97 -4.52 -3.76 5.54
CA LYS A 97 -4.32 -2.71 6.55
C LYS A 97 -2.94 -2.81 7.21
N ALA A 98 -2.43 -3.99 7.51
CA ALA A 98 -1.07 -4.16 8.05
C ALA A 98 0.05 -3.94 7.01
N MET A 99 -0.25 -4.19 5.74
CA MET A 99 0.73 -4.18 4.65
C MET A 99 0.94 -2.78 4.06
N ILE A 100 -0.07 -1.90 4.09
CA ILE A 100 0.07 -0.48 3.73
C ILE A 100 1.20 0.23 4.50
N PRO A 101 1.25 0.23 5.85
CA PRO A 101 2.35 0.85 6.58
C PRO A 101 3.67 0.12 6.35
N HIS A 102 3.69 -1.19 6.07
CA HIS A 102 4.90 -1.94 5.73
C HIS A 102 5.50 -1.43 4.41
N HIS A 103 4.66 -1.32 3.38
CA HIS A 103 5.05 -0.80 2.07
C HIS A 103 5.52 0.65 2.16
N SER A 104 4.86 1.43 3.00
CA SER A 104 5.23 2.81 3.27
C SER A 104 6.69 2.96 3.76
N ILE A 105 7.21 2.03 4.57
CA ILE A 105 8.61 2.08 5.03
C ILE A 105 9.58 1.86 3.87
N ALA A 106 9.23 0.97 2.93
CA ALA A 106 10.05 0.69 1.75
C ALA A 106 10.15 1.93 0.84
N ILE A 107 9.05 2.66 0.65
CA ILE A 107 9.04 3.94 -0.08
C ILE A 107 9.95 4.95 0.61
N MET A 108 9.83 5.15 1.94
CA MET A 108 10.70 6.07 2.67
C MET A 108 12.18 5.74 2.47
N THR A 109 12.53 4.47 2.68
CA THR A 109 13.92 4.02 2.65
C THR A 109 14.50 4.16 1.24
N SER A 110 13.76 3.75 0.21
CA SER A 110 14.17 3.85 -1.19
C SER A 110 14.25 5.29 -1.70
N SER A 111 13.42 6.18 -1.15
CA SER A 111 13.40 7.61 -1.52
C SER A 111 14.52 8.41 -0.84
N ARG A 112 14.91 8.04 0.38
CA ARG A 112 15.84 8.84 1.22
C ARG A 112 17.26 8.25 1.33
N ALA A 113 17.46 7.00 0.93
CA ALA A 113 18.79 6.39 0.96
C ALA A 113 19.76 7.10 0.01
N ASN A 114 21.00 7.29 0.46
CA ASN A 114 22.07 7.88 -0.36
C ASN A 114 22.63 6.85 -1.34
N ILE A 115 21.91 6.62 -2.45
CA ILE A 115 22.23 5.62 -3.47
C ILE A 115 22.93 6.28 -4.65
N SER A 116 24.15 5.83 -4.96
CA SER A 116 24.96 6.36 -6.07
C SER A 116 25.09 5.41 -7.27
N ASP A 117 25.03 4.09 -7.06
CA ASP A 117 25.08 3.12 -8.17
C ASP A 117 23.76 3.20 -8.98
N PRO A 118 23.82 3.49 -10.29
CA PRO A 118 22.62 3.64 -11.12
C PRO A 118 21.72 2.41 -11.16
N ARG A 119 22.28 1.20 -11.03
CA ARG A 119 21.48 -0.05 -11.01
C ARG A 119 20.67 -0.15 -9.72
N VAL A 120 21.26 0.29 -8.60
CA VAL A 120 20.58 0.31 -7.30
C VAL A 120 19.54 1.43 -7.26
N ARG A 121 19.81 2.58 -7.90
CA ARG A 121 18.80 3.65 -8.04
C ARG A 121 17.60 3.17 -8.84
N LYS A 122 17.85 2.50 -9.98
CA LYS A 122 16.79 1.88 -10.79
C LYS A 122 15.94 0.91 -9.96
N LEU A 123 16.58 -0.02 -9.23
CA LEU A 123 15.86 -0.95 -8.34
C LEU A 123 15.03 -0.21 -7.28
N ALA A 124 15.58 0.84 -6.67
CA ALA A 124 14.87 1.62 -5.67
C ALA A 124 13.69 2.41 -6.26
N ASP A 125 13.77 2.85 -7.52
CA ASP A 125 12.65 3.49 -8.23
C ASP A 125 11.56 2.48 -8.60
N GLU A 126 11.94 1.26 -9.01
CA GLU A 126 11.01 0.15 -9.23
C GLU A 126 10.29 -0.24 -7.94
N ILE A 127 11.00 -0.28 -6.80
CA ILE A 127 10.40 -0.51 -5.48
C ILE A 127 9.42 0.62 -5.14
N ILE A 128 9.78 1.90 -5.35
CA ILE A 128 8.87 3.02 -5.06
C ILE A 128 7.58 2.89 -5.88
N PHE A 129 7.71 2.65 -7.18
CA PHE A 129 6.55 2.50 -8.07
C PHE A 129 5.63 1.36 -7.64
N ALA A 130 6.19 0.16 -7.46
CA ALA A 130 5.41 -1.01 -7.07
C ALA A 130 4.68 -0.77 -5.75
N GLN A 131 5.36 -0.19 -4.77
CA GLN A 131 4.82 0.00 -3.43
C GLN A 131 3.79 1.15 -3.36
N ASP A 132 3.97 2.24 -4.13
CA ASP A 132 2.94 3.28 -4.26
C ASP A 132 1.67 2.70 -4.88
N LYS A 133 1.80 1.92 -5.96
CA LYS A 133 0.69 1.25 -6.63
C LYS A 133 -0.05 0.29 -5.69
N GLU A 134 0.68 -0.64 -5.08
CA GLU A 134 0.12 -1.66 -4.17
C GLU A 134 -0.58 -1.01 -2.97
N ILE A 135 -0.07 0.13 -2.47
CA ILE A 135 -0.78 0.89 -1.43
C ILE A 135 -2.13 1.41 -1.94
N ALA A 136 -2.17 1.99 -3.14
CA ALA A 136 -3.42 2.49 -3.70
C ALA A 136 -4.43 1.35 -3.96
N GLU A 137 -3.95 0.22 -4.48
CA GLU A 137 -4.76 -0.99 -4.70
C GLU A 137 -5.29 -1.56 -3.38
N MET A 138 -4.44 -1.75 -2.38
CA MET A 138 -4.86 -2.21 -1.05
C MET A 138 -5.88 -1.24 -0.41
N ARG A 139 -5.69 0.08 -0.54
CA ARG A 139 -6.67 1.07 -0.04
C ARG A 139 -8.01 0.96 -0.76
N TYR A 140 -7.99 0.65 -2.06
CA TYR A 140 -9.21 0.41 -2.84
C TYR A 140 -9.92 -0.85 -2.37
N LEU A 141 -9.22 -1.99 -2.39
CA LEU A 141 -9.78 -3.29 -2.00
C LEU A 141 -10.30 -3.31 -0.57
N VAL A 142 -9.58 -2.68 0.38
CA VAL A 142 -10.08 -2.51 1.75
C VAL A 142 -11.44 -1.82 1.76
N ASN A 143 -11.59 -0.72 1.00
CA ASN A 143 -12.86 0.00 0.98
C ASN A 143 -13.96 -0.74 0.21
N ASP A 144 -13.59 -1.39 -0.90
CA ASP A 144 -14.50 -2.17 -1.72
C ASP A 144 -15.06 -3.35 -0.93
N ILE A 145 -14.20 -4.16 -0.29
CA ILE A 145 -14.62 -5.27 0.58
C ILE A 145 -15.45 -4.77 1.76
N ASP A 146 -15.06 -3.67 2.41
CA ASP A 146 -15.82 -3.09 3.53
C ASP A 146 -17.23 -2.63 3.08
N THR A 147 -17.44 -2.32 1.79
CA THR A 147 -18.71 -1.78 1.24
C THR A 147 -19.56 -2.86 0.55
N ASN A 148 -18.93 -3.70 -0.25
CA ASN A 148 -19.54 -4.63 -1.20
C ASN A 148 -19.35 -6.11 -0.79
N GLY A 149 -18.46 -6.40 0.16
CA GLY A 149 -18.09 -7.76 0.55
C GLY A 149 -17.06 -8.40 -0.37
N ASP A 150 -16.80 -9.69 -0.16
CA ASP A 150 -15.81 -10.44 -0.95
C ASP A 150 -16.27 -10.59 -2.41
N ALA A 151 -15.33 -10.43 -3.34
CA ALA A 151 -15.57 -10.63 -4.75
C ALA A 151 -15.83 -12.13 -5.08
N ALA A 152 -16.59 -12.37 -6.15
CA ALA A 152 -16.72 -13.72 -6.70
C ALA A 152 -15.41 -14.14 -7.39
N ASP A 153 -15.08 -15.42 -7.35
CA ASP A 153 -13.95 -15.96 -8.11
C ASP A 153 -14.27 -15.91 -9.61
N GLU A 154 -13.59 -15.02 -10.33
CA GLU A 154 -13.75 -14.85 -11.78
C GLU A 154 -12.81 -15.75 -12.61
N GLY A 155 -11.99 -16.60 -11.97
CA GLY A 155 -11.23 -17.64 -12.66
C GLY A 155 -10.21 -17.11 -13.68
N LEU A 156 -9.53 -16.00 -13.37
CA LEU A 156 -8.58 -15.30 -14.25
C LEU A 156 -7.30 -16.09 -14.61
N ASP A 157 -7.17 -17.35 -14.19
CA ASP A 157 -5.97 -18.15 -14.41
C ASP A 157 -6.03 -18.89 -15.76
N GLY A 158 -5.59 -18.19 -16.81
CA GLY A 158 -5.33 -18.82 -18.10
C GLY A 158 -4.15 -19.79 -17.97
N SER A 159 -4.33 -21.06 -18.33
CA SER A 159 -3.26 -22.07 -18.22
C SER A 159 -2.01 -21.65 -19.00
N ALA A 160 -0.85 -21.62 -18.34
CA ALA A 160 0.44 -21.33 -18.98
C ALA A 160 0.69 -22.28 -20.16
N ARG A 161 1.16 -21.72 -21.28
CA ARG A 161 1.47 -22.48 -22.51
C ARG A 161 2.96 -22.41 -22.82
N ILE A 162 3.51 -23.50 -23.37
CA ILE A 162 4.88 -23.51 -23.89
C ILE A 162 4.85 -22.88 -25.28
N VAL A 163 5.46 -21.71 -25.41
CA VAL A 163 5.60 -20.95 -26.65
C VAL A 163 7.08 -20.68 -26.92
N ASP A 164 7.43 -20.27 -28.14
CA ASP A 164 8.79 -19.82 -28.43
C ASP A 164 9.06 -18.40 -27.89
N LEU A 165 10.34 -18.00 -27.90
CA LEU A 165 10.75 -16.70 -27.35
C LEU A 165 10.12 -15.52 -28.10
N ASN A 166 9.93 -15.60 -29.42
CA ASN A 166 9.36 -14.49 -30.17
C ASN A 166 7.86 -14.34 -29.86
N GLU A 167 7.14 -15.45 -29.76
CA GLU A 167 5.74 -15.44 -29.31
C GLU A 167 5.64 -14.86 -27.88
N ALA A 168 6.49 -15.33 -26.95
CA ALA A 168 6.53 -14.83 -25.58
C ALA A 168 6.83 -13.32 -25.49
N LEU A 169 7.75 -12.81 -26.32
CA LEU A 169 8.07 -11.37 -26.38
C LEU A 169 6.98 -10.54 -27.06
N SER A 170 6.11 -11.16 -27.85
CA SER A 170 4.99 -10.50 -28.54
C SER A 170 3.67 -10.55 -27.78
N SER A 171 3.57 -11.40 -26.74
CA SER A 171 2.40 -11.51 -25.88
C SER A 171 2.50 -10.55 -24.70
N ALA A 172 1.46 -9.75 -24.47
CA ALA A 172 1.34 -8.95 -23.27
C ALA A 172 0.78 -9.80 -22.11
N GLU A 173 1.41 -9.70 -20.94
CA GLU A 173 0.84 -10.22 -19.69
C GLU A 173 -0.17 -9.21 -19.13
N ILE A 174 -1.41 -9.32 -19.60
CA ILE A 174 -2.49 -8.37 -19.28
C ILE A 174 -2.78 -8.31 -17.77
N ALA A 175 -2.63 -9.43 -17.05
CA ALA A 175 -2.94 -9.54 -15.63
C ALA A 175 -2.04 -8.67 -14.72
N ILE A 176 -0.91 -8.20 -15.21
CA ILE A 176 0.05 -7.36 -14.46
C ILE A 176 0.18 -5.95 -15.04
N LEU A 177 -0.71 -5.60 -15.96
CA LEU A 177 -0.61 -4.32 -16.66
C LEU A 177 -1.21 -3.21 -15.79
N ASP A 178 -0.40 -2.20 -15.48
CA ASP A 178 -0.77 -1.11 -14.57
C ASP A 178 -0.53 0.27 -15.21
N LEU A 179 -1.17 1.30 -14.65
CA LEU A 179 -0.86 2.67 -15.02
C LEU A 179 0.48 3.10 -14.44
N GLU A 180 1.40 3.49 -15.31
CA GLU A 180 2.75 3.91 -14.94
C GLU A 180 2.82 5.39 -14.58
N PHE A 181 3.87 5.76 -13.86
CA PHE A 181 4.17 7.16 -13.58
C PHE A 181 4.42 7.97 -14.87
N LEU A 182 3.73 9.09 -14.95
CA LEU A 182 3.91 10.13 -15.94
C LEU A 182 4.93 11.18 -15.45
N THR A 183 5.83 11.55 -16.35
CA THR A 183 6.71 12.71 -16.21
C THR A 183 6.04 13.96 -16.75
N GLY A 184 6.55 15.14 -16.35
CA GLY A 184 6.05 16.42 -16.88
C GLY A 184 6.20 16.52 -18.40
N ASP A 185 7.32 16.03 -18.94
CA ASP A 185 7.58 16.03 -20.38
C ASP A 185 6.60 15.13 -21.15
N GLU A 186 6.26 13.96 -20.60
CA GLU A 186 5.24 13.08 -21.17
C GLU A 186 3.85 13.71 -21.15
N ILE A 187 3.46 14.35 -20.04
CA ILE A 187 2.18 15.09 -19.94
C ILE A 187 2.12 16.21 -20.98
N ALA A 188 3.22 16.96 -21.14
CA ALA A 188 3.31 18.07 -22.07
C ALA A 188 3.15 17.66 -23.54
N GLN A 189 3.37 16.39 -23.89
CA GLN A 189 3.13 15.90 -25.26
C GLN A 189 1.66 15.97 -25.66
N LEU A 190 0.74 15.80 -24.70
CA LEU A 190 -0.71 15.90 -24.95
C LEU A 190 -1.29 17.22 -24.45
N PHE A 191 -0.78 17.74 -23.33
CA PHE A 191 -1.24 18.97 -22.69
C PHE A 191 -0.08 19.98 -22.56
N PRO A 192 0.25 20.73 -23.64
CA PRO A 192 1.42 21.63 -23.64
C PRO A 192 1.37 22.72 -22.57
N ASP A 193 0.17 23.17 -22.19
CA ASP A 193 -0.06 24.16 -21.15
C ASP A 193 -0.24 23.54 -19.74
N GLY A 194 -0.03 22.22 -19.62
CA GLY A 194 -0.25 21.44 -18.40
C GLY A 194 -1.61 20.74 -18.38
N ALA A 195 -1.68 19.64 -17.63
CA ALA A 195 -2.94 18.96 -17.36
C ALA A 195 -3.82 19.79 -16.42
N ILE A 196 -5.13 19.69 -16.57
CA ILE A 196 -6.08 20.39 -15.68
C ILE A 196 -6.11 19.67 -14.33
N CYS A 197 -6.15 18.34 -14.34
CA CYS A 197 -6.11 17.55 -13.12
C CYS A 197 -5.22 16.31 -13.27
N THR A 198 -4.79 15.77 -12.13
CA THR A 198 -4.00 14.54 -12.08
C THR A 198 -4.49 13.60 -11.00
N PHE A 199 -4.33 12.30 -11.25
CA PHE A 199 -4.47 11.26 -10.25
C PHE A 199 -3.10 10.68 -9.90
N LYS A 200 -2.85 10.49 -8.60
CA LYS A 200 -1.62 9.95 -8.02
C LYS A 200 -1.95 8.79 -7.10
N TYR A 201 -1.14 7.73 -7.08
CA TYR A 201 -1.35 6.60 -6.18
C TYR A 201 -1.21 7.00 -4.70
N THR A 202 -0.17 7.78 -4.36
CA THR A 202 0.05 8.38 -3.05
C THR A 202 0.28 9.88 -3.15
N THR A 203 0.17 10.62 -2.04
CA THR A 203 0.33 12.10 -2.04
C THR A 203 1.71 12.56 -2.52
N THR A 204 2.72 11.70 -2.46
CA THR A 204 4.09 12.01 -2.89
C THR A 204 4.50 11.34 -4.20
N SER A 205 3.67 10.43 -4.73
CA SER A 205 3.93 9.76 -5.99
C SER A 205 3.80 10.70 -7.20
N LYS A 206 4.36 10.30 -8.34
CA LYS A 206 4.12 10.99 -9.61
C LYS A 206 2.69 10.68 -10.11
N PRO A 207 2.11 11.54 -10.96
CA PRO A 207 0.82 11.25 -11.61
C PRO A 207 0.87 9.93 -12.37
N VAL A 208 -0.24 9.21 -12.42
CA VAL A 208 -0.43 8.03 -13.29
C VAL A 208 -1.56 8.23 -14.31
N LEU A 209 -2.40 9.24 -14.07
CA LEU A 209 -3.39 9.73 -15.02
C LEU A 209 -3.34 11.26 -15.00
N ALA A 210 -3.36 11.86 -16.17
CA ALA A 210 -3.47 13.31 -16.35
C ALA A 210 -4.72 13.60 -17.19
N THR A 211 -5.59 14.49 -16.73
CA THR A 211 -6.86 14.82 -17.40
C THR A 211 -6.87 16.29 -17.79
N GLY A 212 -7.46 16.61 -18.93
CA GLY A 212 -7.55 17.96 -19.46
C GLY A 212 -8.58 18.08 -20.56
N GLN A 213 -8.41 19.08 -21.41
CA GLN A 213 -9.23 19.27 -22.61
C GLN A 213 -8.35 19.45 -23.84
N ILE A 214 -8.81 18.94 -24.97
CA ILE A 214 -8.21 19.15 -26.30
C ILE A 214 -9.34 19.58 -27.22
N ASP A 215 -9.18 20.75 -27.84
CA ASP A 215 -10.20 21.36 -28.71
C ASP A 215 -11.59 21.47 -28.04
N GLY A 216 -11.60 21.70 -26.72
CA GLY A 216 -12.82 21.81 -25.90
C GLY A 216 -13.50 20.48 -25.55
N ALA A 217 -12.92 19.34 -25.93
CA ALA A 217 -13.38 18.01 -25.55
C ALA A 217 -12.54 17.43 -24.40
N PRO A 218 -13.13 16.72 -23.43
CA PRO A 218 -12.36 16.08 -22.36
C PRO A 218 -11.40 15.02 -22.92
N ALA A 219 -10.16 15.03 -22.43
CA ALA A 219 -9.14 14.09 -22.79
C ALA A 219 -8.33 13.69 -21.55
N ALA A 220 -7.71 12.53 -21.60
CA ALA A 220 -6.74 12.12 -20.60
C ALA A 220 -5.53 11.42 -21.23
N LEU A 221 -4.45 11.40 -20.46
CA LEU A 221 -3.21 10.71 -20.77
C LEU A 221 -2.92 9.72 -19.66
N ALA A 222 -2.63 8.48 -20.07
CA ALA A 222 -2.13 7.43 -19.21
C ALA A 222 -0.87 6.85 -19.85
N LYS A 223 -0.05 6.15 -19.05
CA LYS A 223 1.11 5.40 -19.54
C LYS A 223 0.95 3.93 -19.19
N ILE A 224 1.19 3.06 -20.16
CA ILE A 224 0.99 1.61 -20.00
C ILE A 224 2.03 0.86 -20.83
N SER A 225 2.77 -0.07 -20.21
CA SER A 225 3.89 -0.78 -20.84
C SER A 225 4.93 0.15 -21.49
N GLY A 226 5.20 1.29 -20.88
CA GLY A 226 6.13 2.30 -21.39
C GLY A 226 5.54 3.27 -22.43
N ASP A 227 4.35 2.99 -22.97
CA ASP A 227 3.72 3.76 -24.04
C ASP A 227 2.66 4.72 -23.51
N LEU A 228 2.57 5.89 -24.13
CA LEU A 228 1.56 6.90 -23.81
C LEU A 228 0.25 6.63 -24.56
N VAL A 229 -0.84 6.50 -23.81
CA VAL A 229 -2.17 6.25 -24.36
C VAL A 229 -3.08 7.43 -24.07
N ARG A 230 -3.62 8.00 -25.14
CA ARG A 230 -4.64 9.05 -25.09
C ARG A 230 -6.01 8.41 -24.91
N LEU A 231 -6.77 8.95 -23.97
CA LEU A 231 -8.16 8.62 -23.71
C LEU A 231 -9.05 9.83 -24.05
N GLY A 232 -10.25 9.59 -24.56
CA GLY A 232 -11.29 10.59 -24.76
C GLY A 232 -12.49 10.32 -23.86
N SER A 233 -13.32 11.32 -23.60
CA SER A 233 -14.61 11.07 -22.95
C SER A 233 -15.61 10.49 -23.96
N THR A 234 -16.24 9.37 -23.59
CA THR A 234 -17.25 8.70 -24.42
C THR A 234 -18.67 8.84 -23.89
N ASP A 235 -18.86 9.33 -22.68
CA ASP A 235 -20.18 9.48 -22.06
C ASP A 235 -20.29 10.66 -21.09
N ALA A 236 -21.52 10.96 -20.70
CA ALA A 236 -21.86 11.98 -19.70
C ALA A 236 -21.53 11.56 -18.25
N THR A 237 -21.04 10.33 -18.04
CA THR A 237 -20.70 9.80 -16.70
C THR A 237 -19.27 10.11 -16.29
N GLY A 238 -18.45 10.62 -17.21
CA GLY A 238 -17.06 11.00 -16.94
C GLY A 238 -16.05 9.87 -17.13
N THR A 239 -16.47 8.75 -17.74
CA THR A 239 -15.55 7.66 -18.10
C THR A 239 -14.69 8.07 -19.29
N LEU A 240 -13.38 7.85 -19.17
CA LEU A 240 -12.37 8.13 -20.18
C LEU A 240 -11.99 6.82 -20.86
N SER A 241 -12.10 6.72 -22.17
CA SER A 241 -11.85 5.47 -22.89
C SER A 241 -11.15 5.66 -24.23
N THR A 242 -10.60 4.55 -24.72
CA THR A 242 -10.12 4.32 -26.08
C THR A 242 -10.48 2.88 -26.45
N GLU A 243 -10.22 2.46 -27.68
CA GLU A 243 -10.44 1.07 -28.08
C GLU A 243 -9.67 0.10 -27.16
N GLY A 244 -10.38 -0.82 -26.51
CA GLY A 244 -9.78 -1.85 -25.65
C GLY A 244 -9.46 -1.43 -24.21
N MET A 245 -9.65 -0.16 -23.83
CA MET A 245 -9.30 0.35 -22.50
C MET A 245 -10.24 1.46 -22.02
N SER A 246 -10.68 1.37 -20.77
CA SER A 246 -11.38 2.45 -20.06
C SER A 246 -10.80 2.71 -18.68
N VAL A 247 -10.86 3.98 -18.29
CA VAL A 247 -10.49 4.47 -16.97
C VAL A 247 -11.67 5.28 -16.42
N SER A 248 -12.13 4.90 -15.23
CA SER A 248 -13.17 5.63 -14.51
C SER A 248 -12.60 6.25 -13.23
N LEU A 249 -13.11 7.43 -12.89
CA LEU A 249 -12.76 8.17 -11.68
C LEU A 249 -14.03 8.40 -10.86
N SER A 250 -13.98 8.10 -9.56
CA SER A 250 -15.12 8.31 -8.67
C SER A 250 -14.69 8.83 -7.30
N ALA A 251 -15.63 9.45 -6.58
CA ALA A 251 -15.45 9.70 -5.16
C ALA A 251 -15.27 8.37 -4.37
N PRO A 252 -14.72 8.42 -3.15
CA PRO A 252 -14.48 7.22 -2.33
C PRO A 252 -15.73 6.43 -1.95
N ASP A 253 -16.90 7.07 -1.96
CA ASP A 253 -18.20 6.41 -1.71
C ASP A 253 -18.80 5.75 -2.97
N GLY A 254 -18.13 5.88 -4.13
CA GLY A 254 -18.52 5.29 -5.40
C GLY A 254 -19.73 5.93 -6.07
N ALA A 255 -20.37 6.92 -5.46
CA ALA A 255 -21.67 7.44 -5.90
C ALA A 255 -21.60 8.86 -6.47
N ALA A 256 -20.61 9.66 -6.07
CA ALA A 256 -20.50 11.07 -6.47
C ALA A 256 -19.42 11.31 -7.53
N ALA A 257 -19.69 12.27 -8.41
CA ALA A 257 -18.68 12.83 -9.31
C ALA A 257 -17.60 13.58 -8.50
N LEU A 258 -16.36 13.57 -8.98
CA LEU A 258 -15.27 14.32 -8.34
C LEU A 258 -15.51 15.83 -8.49
N GLU A 259 -15.17 16.59 -7.46
CA GLU A 259 -15.25 18.04 -7.49
C GLU A 259 -13.97 18.61 -8.11
N ASN A 260 -14.11 19.55 -9.05
CA ASN A 260 -12.97 20.33 -9.55
C ASN A 260 -12.75 21.54 -8.63
N SER A 261 -12.52 21.29 -7.33
CA SER A 261 -12.45 22.34 -6.29
C SER A 261 -11.05 22.94 -6.11
N GLY A 262 -10.06 22.48 -6.88
CA GLY A 262 -8.64 22.90 -6.76
C GLY A 262 -7.93 22.31 -5.53
N GLU A 263 -8.66 21.64 -4.63
CA GLU A 263 -8.08 20.88 -3.51
C GLU A 263 -7.85 19.42 -3.91
N VAL A 264 -6.79 18.83 -3.36
CA VAL A 264 -6.52 17.40 -3.53
C VAL A 264 -7.49 16.59 -2.67
N GLN A 265 -8.21 15.65 -3.27
CA GLN A 265 -9.16 14.76 -2.61
C GLN A 265 -8.81 13.29 -2.81
N ASP A 266 -9.26 12.43 -1.90
CA ASP A 266 -9.24 10.98 -2.13
C ASP A 266 -10.17 10.63 -3.30
N ALA A 267 -9.74 9.72 -4.16
CA ALA A 267 -10.52 9.26 -5.30
C ALA A 267 -10.23 7.78 -5.59
N ASN A 268 -11.22 7.10 -6.16
CA ASN A 268 -11.01 5.80 -6.79
C ASN A 268 -10.73 6.00 -8.28
N LEU A 269 -9.77 5.24 -8.79
CA LEU A 269 -9.52 5.04 -10.21
C LEU A 269 -9.73 3.56 -10.50
N VAL A 270 -10.53 3.22 -11.51
CA VAL A 270 -10.65 1.84 -11.99
C VAL A 270 -10.21 1.78 -13.44
N LEU A 271 -9.21 0.95 -13.71
CA LEU A 271 -8.73 0.57 -15.03
C LEU A 271 -9.45 -0.71 -15.46
N GLU A 272 -10.01 -0.69 -16.67
CA GLU A 272 -10.55 -1.88 -17.33
C GLU A 272 -9.93 -2.03 -18.72
N LEU A 273 -9.60 -3.27 -19.06
CA LEU A 273 -9.18 -3.67 -20.39
C LEU A 273 -10.15 -4.72 -20.91
N ASP A 274 -10.60 -4.57 -22.17
CA ASP A 274 -11.50 -5.54 -22.83
C ASP A 274 -10.90 -6.96 -22.85
N ALA A 275 -9.59 -7.05 -22.70
CA ALA A 275 -8.84 -8.29 -22.62
C ALA A 275 -8.92 -8.98 -21.25
N GLY A 276 -9.73 -8.48 -20.31
CA GLY A 276 -10.12 -9.16 -19.07
C GLY A 276 -9.45 -8.65 -17.80
N LEU A 277 -8.75 -7.51 -17.83
CA LEU A 277 -8.22 -6.87 -16.62
C LEU A 277 -9.24 -5.89 -16.05
N ARG A 278 -9.50 -5.97 -14.75
CA ARG A 278 -10.12 -4.90 -13.97
C ARG A 278 -9.29 -4.66 -12.71
N ALA A 279 -8.72 -3.47 -12.59
CA ALA A 279 -7.86 -3.09 -11.47
C ALA A 279 -8.33 -1.76 -10.86
N GLY A 280 -8.49 -1.73 -9.55
CA GLY A 280 -8.97 -0.54 -8.82
C GLY A 280 -7.90 0.01 -7.87
N TYR A 281 -7.81 1.34 -7.79
CA TYR A 281 -6.81 2.05 -7.01
C TYR A 281 -7.46 3.23 -6.26
N ARG A 282 -7.15 3.38 -4.98
CA ARG A 282 -7.58 4.50 -4.15
C ARG A 282 -6.41 5.42 -3.88
N GLY A 283 -6.39 6.51 -4.63
CA GLY A 283 -5.32 7.49 -4.62
C GLY A 283 -5.84 8.89 -4.37
N TYR A 284 -5.14 9.86 -4.94
CA TYR A 284 -5.35 11.28 -4.73
C TYR A 284 -5.58 11.95 -6.08
N TYR A 285 -6.73 12.58 -6.23
CA TYR A 285 -7.08 13.38 -7.39
C TYR A 285 -7.03 14.86 -7.03
N GLY A 286 -6.39 15.67 -7.87
CA GLY A 286 -6.33 17.11 -7.66
C GLY A 286 -6.23 17.86 -8.98
N CYS A 287 -6.86 19.02 -9.03
CA CYS A 287 -6.81 19.92 -10.18
C CYS A 287 -5.93 21.12 -9.85
N ASP A 288 -5.03 21.49 -10.76
CA ASP A 288 -4.31 22.75 -10.63
C ASP A 288 -5.32 23.88 -10.93
N ALA A 289 -5.40 24.86 -10.03
CA ALA A 289 -6.35 25.97 -10.09
C ALA A 289 -5.91 27.07 -11.08
#